data_AF-A0A1X7RTH0-F1
#
_entry.id   AF-A0A1X7RTH0-F1
#
_cell.length_a   1.000
_cell.length_b   1.000
_cell.length_c   1.000
_cell.angle_alpha   90.00
_cell.angle_beta   90.00
_cell.angle_gamma   90.00
#
_symmetry.space_group_name_H-M   'P 1'
#
loop_
_entity.id
_entity.type
_entity.pdbx_description
1 polymer ?
#
loop_
_entity_poly.entity_id
_entity_poly.type
_entity_poly.pdbx_seq_one_letter_code
_entity_poly.pdbx_strand_id
1 'polypeptide(L)'
;MAPSKTVDIRTSVGRQKLLGCTEWEMVLLEVTFKHFVKARFNSNSRCQKIWEAIEISHPSVRTTLYRNQRVEGNFFENLEQMKTHLYSTALQEVEAENSKGGDITAQKLEAKRRWNVERDQDDDEPTPVKIKKMKIEGEAVTKTRASPLSESIPGRNSKRSAPSSATQSSQSLEELLKAQVQKSTRETTEAVEAHVREAVEKRVSAREKELRDGIVAMDEAKARLTKAEALLAEVKAEHQKKVAAEAEDLKKRETAVHQRENILLSWESRRRKYVNDQLTRALGELKRIKN
;
A
#
# COMPACT_ATOMS: atom_id res chain seq x y z
N MET A 1 41.39 16.16 37.81
CA MET A 1 40.30 15.33 37.22
C MET A 1 40.47 15.38 35.71
N ALA A 2 40.65 14.23 35.06
CA ALA A 2 40.70 14.20 33.60
C ALA A 2 39.32 14.57 33.03
N PRO A 3 39.24 15.33 31.92
CA PRO A 3 37.97 15.61 31.28
C PRO A 3 37.33 14.28 30.87
N SER A 4 36.15 14.01 31.42
CA SER A 4 35.34 12.86 31.03
C SER A 4 35.10 12.97 29.54
N LYS A 5 35.57 11.98 28.76
CA LYS A 5 35.34 11.93 27.32
C LYS A 5 33.83 12.04 27.09
N THR A 6 33.39 13.13 26.45
CA THR A 6 32.01 13.33 26.07
C THR A 6 31.53 12.12 25.29
N VAL A 7 30.46 11.50 25.77
CA VAL A 7 29.86 10.34 25.11
C VAL A 7 29.25 10.81 23.80
N ASP A 8 29.75 10.30 22.66
CA ASP A 8 29.18 10.63 21.35
C ASP A 8 27.92 9.81 21.10
N ILE A 9 26.79 10.37 21.53
CA ILE A 9 25.44 9.83 21.39
C ILE A 9 24.95 9.68 19.93
N ARG A 10 25.68 10.20 18.94
CA ARG A 10 25.36 10.02 17.52
C ARG A 10 25.73 8.61 17.04
N THR A 11 26.66 7.96 17.74
CA THR A 11 27.10 6.60 17.45
C THR A 11 26.34 5.56 18.26
N SER A 12 26.13 4.36 17.68
CA SER A 12 25.51 3.23 18.41
C SER A 12 26.27 2.90 19.70
N VAL A 13 27.62 2.92 19.65
CA VAL A 13 28.48 2.66 20.82
C VAL A 13 28.28 3.69 21.92
N GLY A 14 28.15 4.99 21.58
CA GLY A 14 27.88 6.03 22.57
C GLY A 14 26.51 5.90 23.21
N ARG A 15 25.47 5.56 22.43
CA ARG A 15 24.12 5.29 22.96
C ARG A 15 24.10 4.07 23.89
N GLN A 16 24.77 2.99 23.52
CA GLN A 16 24.91 1.80 24.37
C GLN A 16 25.61 2.12 25.69
N LYS A 17 26.69 2.92 25.64
CA LYS A 17 27.43 3.34 26.83
C LYS A 17 26.58 4.22 27.76
N LEU A 18 25.85 5.19 27.19
CA LEU A 18 24.93 6.05 27.93
C LEU A 18 23.89 5.22 28.68
N LEU A 19 23.22 4.29 27.98
CA LEU A 19 22.13 3.50 28.54
C LEU A 19 22.59 2.29 29.38
N GLY A 20 23.85 1.86 29.25
CA GLY A 20 24.33 0.63 29.88
C GLY A 20 23.61 -0.60 29.34
N CYS A 21 23.34 -0.60 28.04
CA CYS A 21 22.59 -1.63 27.36
C CYS A 21 23.46 -2.40 26.36
N THR A 22 23.00 -3.61 26.03
CA THR A 22 23.60 -4.42 24.98
C THR A 22 23.26 -3.87 23.60
N GLU A 23 24.05 -4.24 22.59
CA GLU A 23 23.75 -3.91 21.19
C GLU A 23 22.35 -4.36 20.78
N TRP A 24 21.93 -5.55 21.21
CA TRP A 24 20.60 -6.08 20.91
C TRP A 24 19.48 -5.24 21.54
N GLU A 25 19.64 -4.80 22.79
CA GLU A 25 18.68 -3.90 23.46
C GLU A 25 18.60 -2.54 22.74
N MET A 26 19.73 -2.04 22.21
CA MET A 26 19.77 -0.81 21.42
C MET A 26 19.04 -0.98 20.07
N VAL A 27 19.27 -2.09 19.37
CA VAL A 27 18.58 -2.40 18.12
C VAL A 27 17.07 -2.51 18.36
N LEU A 28 16.65 -3.20 19.42
CA LEU A 28 15.25 -3.31 19.79
C LEU A 28 14.62 -1.94 20.05
N LEU A 29 15.33 -1.05 20.75
CA LEU A 29 14.91 0.33 20.99
C LEU A 29 14.72 1.10 19.67
N GLU A 30 15.70 1.05 18.77
CA GLU A 30 15.66 1.75 17.48
C GLU A 30 14.52 1.25 16.59
N VAL A 31 14.34 -0.07 16.49
CA VAL A 31 13.25 -0.69 15.70
C VAL A 31 11.87 -0.32 16.26
N THR A 32 11.70 -0.44 17.58
CA THR A 32 10.42 -0.10 18.25
C THR A 32 10.11 1.37 18.05
N PHE A 33 11.12 2.23 18.22
CA PHE A 33 10.97 3.65 18.06
C PHE A 33 10.61 4.04 16.61
N LYS A 34 11.32 3.49 15.62
CA LYS A 34 11.02 3.70 14.19
C LYS A 34 9.60 3.27 13.84
N HIS A 35 9.12 2.15 14.38
CA HIS A 35 7.75 1.67 14.17
C HIS A 35 6.70 2.69 14.66
N PHE A 36 6.89 3.26 15.85
CA PHE A 36 5.99 4.26 16.40
C PHE A 36 6.03 5.59 15.63
N VAL A 37 7.22 6.02 15.18
CA VAL A 37 7.36 7.21 14.32
C VAL A 37 6.60 6.99 13.00
N LYS A 38 6.77 5.83 12.35
CA LYS A 38 6.07 5.49 11.11
C LYS A 38 4.55 5.44 11.29
N ALA A 39 4.06 4.81 12.36
CA ALA A 39 2.63 4.72 12.65
C ALA A 39 1.99 6.09 12.93
N ARG A 40 2.78 7.06 13.40
CA ARG A 40 2.31 8.41 13.77
C ARG A 40 2.81 9.51 12.83
N PHE A 41 3.45 9.16 11.71
CA PHE A 41 4.06 10.11 10.79
C PHE A 41 3.06 11.16 10.27
N ASN A 42 1.83 10.74 9.96
CA ASN A 42 0.76 11.62 9.46
C ASN A 42 0.07 12.45 10.56
N SER A 43 0.43 12.28 11.83
CA SER A 43 -0.31 12.84 12.97
C SER A 43 0.32 14.09 13.59
N ASN A 44 1.39 14.65 13.00
CA ASN A 44 2.15 15.77 13.58
C ASN A 44 2.51 15.51 15.07
N SER A 45 2.76 14.25 15.41
CA SER A 45 3.06 13.86 16.79
C SER A 45 4.43 14.38 17.21
N ARG A 46 4.48 15.18 18.27
CA ARG A 46 5.75 15.65 18.86
C ARG A 46 6.58 14.47 19.38
N CYS A 47 7.91 14.56 19.25
CA CYS A 47 8.90 13.59 19.75
C CYS A 47 8.56 13.07 21.17
N GLN A 48 8.24 13.98 22.09
CA GLN A 48 7.88 13.66 23.47
C GLN A 48 6.69 12.69 23.58
N LYS A 49 5.63 12.89 22.78
CA LYS A 49 4.43 12.03 22.79
C LYS A 49 4.70 10.63 22.23
N ILE A 50 5.70 10.49 21.37
CA ILE A 50 6.12 9.22 20.81
C ILE A 50 6.90 8.44 21.87
N TRP A 51 7.85 9.08 22.55
CA TRP A 51 8.56 8.49 23.68
C TRP A 51 7.64 8.09 24.83
N GLU A 52 6.70 8.95 25.22
CA GLU A 52 5.69 8.62 26.24
C GLU A 52 4.88 7.38 25.86
N ALA A 53 4.43 7.29 24.60
CA ALA A 53 3.68 6.13 24.13
C ALA A 53 4.52 4.84 24.13
N ILE A 54 5.81 4.93 23.81
CA ILE A 54 6.73 3.80 23.86
C ILE A 54 6.98 3.37 25.31
N GLU A 55 7.23 4.31 26.22
CA GLU A 55 7.46 4.01 27.63
C GLU A 55 6.23 3.37 28.30
N ILE A 56 5.02 3.74 27.88
CA ILE A 56 3.76 3.13 28.36
C ILE A 56 3.58 1.72 27.79
N SER A 57 3.82 1.54 26.49
CA SER A 57 3.56 0.26 25.80
C SER A 57 4.66 -0.78 26.00
N HIS A 58 5.89 -0.35 26.27
CA HIS A 58 7.07 -1.21 26.40
C HIS A 58 7.82 -0.89 27.71
N PRO A 59 7.40 -1.47 28.86
CA PRO A 59 8.04 -1.23 30.15
C PRO A 59 9.54 -1.60 30.16
N SER A 60 9.96 -2.60 29.38
CA SER A 60 11.36 -2.98 29.21
C SER A 60 12.21 -1.85 28.60
N VAL A 61 11.65 -1.09 27.64
CA VAL A 61 12.31 0.08 27.06
C VAL A 61 12.50 1.15 28.13
N ARG A 62 11.47 1.41 28.95
CA ARG A 62 11.57 2.35 30.07
C ARG A 62 12.67 1.93 31.05
N THR A 63 12.75 0.65 31.42
CA THR A 63 13.83 0.15 32.29
C THR A 63 15.21 0.40 31.69
N THR A 64 15.38 0.17 30.38
CA THR A 64 16.64 0.42 29.68
C THR A 64 16.99 1.91 29.60
N LEU A 65 16.01 2.78 29.35
CA LEU A 65 16.21 4.22 29.23
C LEU A 65 16.68 4.89 30.54
N TYR A 66 16.38 4.31 31.70
CA TYR A 66 16.72 4.90 33.00
C TYR A 66 17.68 4.03 33.83
N ARG A 67 18.27 2.97 33.24
CA ARG A 67 19.18 2.03 33.92
C ARG A 67 20.40 2.73 34.53
N ASN A 68 20.99 3.66 33.79
CA ASN A 68 22.23 4.36 34.17
C ASN A 68 22.03 5.75 34.76
N GLN A 69 20.80 6.11 35.17
CA GLN A 69 20.46 7.47 35.63
C GLN A 69 21.30 7.98 36.83
N ARG A 70 21.98 7.09 37.55
CA ARG A 70 22.81 7.43 38.73
C ARG A 70 24.31 7.53 38.43
N VAL A 71 24.73 7.25 37.20
CA VAL A 71 26.15 7.04 36.85
C VAL A 71 26.75 8.24 36.12
N GLU A 72 25.98 8.92 35.26
CA GLU A 72 26.48 10.06 34.49
C GLU A 72 25.90 11.39 34.98
N GLY A 73 26.77 12.36 35.26
CA GLY A 73 26.36 13.70 35.71
C GLY A 73 25.47 14.44 34.69
N ASN A 74 25.66 14.17 33.39
CA ASN A 74 24.87 14.75 32.29
C ASN A 74 23.90 13.73 31.67
N PHE A 75 23.51 12.68 32.40
CA PHE A 75 22.71 11.58 31.87
C PHE A 75 21.43 12.06 31.16
N PHE A 76 20.64 12.91 31.84
CA PHE A 76 19.36 13.36 31.30
C PHE A 76 19.53 14.26 30.07
N GLU A 77 20.58 15.08 30.03
CA GLU A 77 20.88 15.92 28.87
C GLU A 77 21.30 15.05 27.67
N ASN A 78 22.22 14.11 27.88
CA ASN A 78 22.64 13.15 26.86
C ASN A 78 21.47 12.27 26.39
N LEU A 79 20.58 11.89 27.31
CA LEU A 79 19.38 11.11 27.01
C LEU A 79 18.42 11.88 26.13
N GLU A 80 18.14 13.14 26.45
CA GLU A 80 17.25 13.98 25.63
C GLU A 80 17.85 14.28 24.24
N GLN A 81 19.16 14.51 24.16
CA GLN A 81 19.83 14.65 22.88
C GLN A 81 19.79 13.33 22.07
N MET A 82 19.95 12.17 22.71
CA MET A 82 19.81 10.86 22.07
C MET A 82 18.38 10.64 21.57
N LYS A 83 17.37 10.93 22.38
CA LYS A 83 15.95 10.85 22.01
C LYS A 83 15.63 11.72 20.79
N THR A 84 16.16 12.94 20.76
CA THR A 84 16.01 13.88 19.64
C THR A 84 16.73 13.40 18.39
N HIS A 85 17.92 12.83 18.53
CA HIS A 85 18.66 12.22 17.43
C HIS A 85 17.89 11.06 16.81
N LEU A 86 17.45 10.09 17.62
CA LEU A 86 16.66 8.95 17.15
C LEU A 86 15.37 9.39 16.46
N TYR A 87 14.71 10.43 16.97
CA TYR A 87 13.54 11.04 16.32
C TYR A 87 13.86 11.63 14.95
N SER A 88 14.93 12.41 14.85
CA SER A 88 15.33 13.04 13.59
C SER A 88 15.74 12.01 12.54
N THR A 89 16.51 11.00 12.93
CA THR A 89 16.91 9.90 12.04
C THR A 89 15.70 9.08 11.58
N ALA A 90 14.81 8.71 12.50
CA ALA A 90 13.61 7.95 12.15
C ALA A 90 12.67 8.74 11.23
N LEU A 91 12.52 10.05 11.44
CA LEU A 91 11.74 10.91 10.53
C LEU A 91 12.35 10.96 9.14
N GLN A 92 13.66 11.22 9.03
CA GLN A 92 14.36 11.26 7.75
C GLN A 92 14.23 9.95 6.99
N GLU A 93 14.33 8.80 7.67
CA GLU A 93 14.14 7.50 7.06
C GLU A 93 12.70 7.28 6.59
N VAL A 94 11.69 7.68 7.38
CA VAL A 94 10.28 7.56 6.99
C VAL A 94 9.94 8.49 5.83
N GLU A 95 10.49 9.72 5.80
CA GLU A 95 10.37 10.64 4.67
C GLU A 95 11.06 10.10 3.40
N ALA A 96 12.24 9.50 3.55
CA ALA A 96 12.95 8.84 2.46
C ALA A 96 12.21 7.60 1.94
N GLU A 97 11.58 6.81 2.81
CA GLU A 97 10.74 5.67 2.42
C GLU A 97 9.48 6.12 1.68
N ASN A 98 8.82 7.18 2.17
CA ASN A 98 7.60 7.72 1.56
C ASN A 98 7.86 8.40 0.20
N SER A 99 8.98 9.11 0.05
CA SER A 99 9.39 9.70 -1.23
C SER A 99 9.74 8.63 -2.28
N LYS A 100 10.45 7.56 -1.89
CA LYS A 100 10.70 6.40 -2.77
C LYS A 100 9.41 5.65 -3.15
N GLY A 101 8.41 5.62 -2.27
CA GLY A 101 7.09 5.06 -2.57
C GLY A 101 6.30 5.89 -3.62
N GLY A 102 6.52 7.20 -3.66
CA GLY A 102 5.99 8.11 -4.68
C GLY A 102 6.57 7.84 -6.08
N ASP A 103 7.87 7.61 -6.16
CA ASP A 103 8.54 7.30 -7.45
C ASP A 103 8.15 5.91 -8.00
N ILE A 104 7.97 4.91 -7.13
CA ILE A 104 7.52 3.58 -7.56
C ILE A 104 6.06 3.62 -8.05
N THR A 105 5.21 4.45 -7.44
CA THR A 105 3.82 4.62 -7.91
C THR A 105 3.75 5.43 -9.20
N ALA A 106 4.60 6.44 -9.38
CA ALA A 106 4.73 7.18 -10.64
C ALA A 106 5.27 6.28 -11.77
N GLN A 107 6.32 5.50 -11.53
CA GLN A 107 6.85 4.53 -12.51
C GLN A 107 5.83 3.44 -12.86
N LYS A 108 5.04 2.97 -11.90
CA LYS A 108 3.98 1.97 -12.13
C LYS A 108 2.80 2.57 -12.91
N LEU A 109 2.47 3.85 -12.70
CA LEU A 109 1.49 4.58 -13.49
C LEU A 109 1.98 4.79 -14.93
N GLU A 110 3.26 5.11 -15.10
CA GLU A 110 3.89 5.29 -16.41
C GLU A 110 4.02 3.96 -17.17
N ALA A 111 4.39 2.87 -16.48
CA ALA A 111 4.38 1.52 -17.03
C ALA A 111 2.96 1.07 -17.43
N LYS A 112 1.93 1.40 -16.63
CA LYS A 112 0.52 1.13 -16.99
C LYS A 112 0.06 1.95 -18.19
N ARG A 113 0.50 3.21 -18.30
CA ARG A 113 0.23 4.04 -19.49
C ARG A 113 0.90 3.46 -20.74
N ARG A 114 2.16 3.01 -20.66
CA ARG A 114 2.87 2.37 -21.78
C ARG A 114 2.18 1.07 -22.21
N TRP A 115 1.76 0.23 -21.26
CA TRP A 115 1.05 -1.02 -21.55
C TRP A 115 -0.32 -0.80 -22.24
N ASN A 116 -1.07 0.23 -21.86
CA ASN A 116 -2.33 0.55 -22.53
C ASN A 116 -2.12 1.07 -23.97
N VAL A 117 -1.05 1.84 -24.22
CA VAL A 117 -0.74 2.37 -25.56
C VAL A 117 -0.27 1.27 -26.52
N GLU A 118 0.46 0.26 -26.04
CA GLU A 118 0.88 -0.89 -26.87
C GLU A 118 -0.29 -1.81 -27.23
N ARG A 119 -1.32 -1.92 -26.38
CA ARG A 119 -2.52 -2.73 -26.70
C ARG A 119 -3.45 -2.09 -27.73
N ASP A 120 -3.50 -0.76 -27.78
CA ASP A 120 -4.35 -0.04 -28.73
C ASP A 120 -3.74 -0.02 -30.16
N GLN A 121 -2.52 -0.55 -30.35
CA GLN A 121 -1.87 -0.67 -31.68
C GLN A 121 -2.07 -2.04 -32.35
N ASP A 122 -2.59 -3.05 -31.65
CA ASP A 122 -2.81 -4.40 -32.19
C ASP A 122 -4.23 -4.63 -32.75
N ASP A 123 -5.12 -3.63 -32.68
CA ASP A 123 -6.51 -3.68 -33.17
C ASP A 123 -6.70 -3.00 -34.56
N ASP A 124 -5.62 -2.82 -35.33
CA ASP A 124 -5.73 -2.55 -36.76
C ASP A 124 -6.19 -3.82 -37.48
N GLU A 125 -7.52 -3.97 -37.58
CA GLU A 125 -8.20 -5.00 -38.38
C GLU A 125 -7.53 -5.16 -39.76
N PRO A 126 -7.28 -6.41 -40.24
CA PRO A 126 -6.72 -6.60 -41.57
C PRO A 126 -7.70 -6.08 -42.62
N THR A 127 -7.25 -5.06 -43.36
CA THR A 127 -7.99 -4.42 -44.44
C THR A 127 -8.38 -5.48 -45.48
N PRO A 128 -9.65 -5.60 -45.90
CA PRO A 128 -10.06 -6.63 -46.85
C PRO A 128 -9.41 -6.39 -48.20
N VAL A 129 -8.57 -7.35 -48.62
CA VAL A 129 -7.90 -7.40 -49.92
C VAL A 129 -8.96 -7.40 -51.03
N LYS A 130 -9.23 -6.22 -51.60
CA LYS A 130 -9.85 -6.11 -52.93
C LYS A 130 -8.84 -6.59 -53.95
N ILE A 131 -9.19 -7.58 -54.78
CA ILE A 131 -9.02 -7.65 -56.25
C ILE A 131 -9.32 -9.08 -56.71
N LYS A 132 -10.42 -9.26 -57.44
CA LYS A 132 -10.39 -9.85 -58.78
C LYS A 132 -11.61 -9.40 -59.58
N LYS A 133 -11.33 -8.60 -60.61
CA LYS A 133 -12.26 -8.11 -61.61
C LYS A 133 -12.71 -9.29 -62.49
N MET A 134 -14.02 -9.50 -62.65
CA MET A 134 -14.59 -9.95 -63.92
C MET A 134 -15.92 -9.23 -64.14
N LYS A 135 -16.10 -8.76 -65.38
CA LYS A 135 -17.26 -8.04 -65.95
C LYS A 135 -18.52 -8.92 -65.81
N ILE A 136 -19.73 -8.40 -65.68
CA ILE A 136 -20.59 -7.94 -66.78
C ILE A 136 -21.85 -7.25 -66.17
N GLU A 137 -22.16 -6.08 -66.73
CA GLU A 137 -23.46 -5.37 -66.94
C GLU A 137 -24.61 -5.41 -65.93
N GLY A 138 -25.21 -4.22 -65.72
CA GLY A 138 -26.63 -4.07 -65.36
C GLY A 138 -26.92 -3.05 -64.27
N GLU A 139 -27.22 -1.82 -64.68
CA GLU A 139 -28.19 -0.86 -64.08
C GLU A 139 -28.19 -0.64 -62.55
N ALA A 140 -27.75 0.54 -62.10
CA ALA A 140 -28.65 1.64 -61.65
C ALA A 140 -28.72 1.61 -60.10
N VAL A 141 -28.63 2.67 -59.30
CA VAL A 141 -28.65 4.13 -59.45
C VAL A 141 -28.21 4.66 -58.05
N THR A 142 -27.32 5.68 -58.05
CA THR A 142 -27.09 6.75 -57.04
C THR A 142 -27.18 6.45 -55.52
N LYS A 143 -26.04 6.55 -54.80
CA LYS A 143 -25.54 7.71 -54.01
C LYS A 143 -26.37 8.05 -52.73
N THR A 144 -25.84 7.83 -51.53
CA THR A 144 -24.97 8.76 -50.72
C THR A 144 -25.79 9.94 -50.16
N ARG A 145 -26.21 9.90 -48.88
CA ARG A 145 -25.53 10.41 -47.66
C ARG A 145 -25.96 11.86 -47.31
N ALA A 146 -26.01 12.11 -46.01
CA ALA A 146 -25.85 13.39 -45.29
C ALA A 146 -27.10 14.27 -45.07
N SER A 147 -27.55 14.31 -43.82
CA SER A 147 -27.94 15.53 -43.08
C SER A 147 -26.75 16.52 -43.01
N PRO A 148 -26.89 17.84 -42.72
CA PRO A 148 -27.85 18.45 -41.79
C PRO A 148 -28.39 19.89 -42.11
N LEU A 149 -29.24 20.38 -41.19
CA LEU A 149 -29.59 21.77 -40.76
C LEU A 149 -28.85 22.94 -41.50
N SER A 150 -29.45 24.08 -41.87
CA SER A 150 -30.33 25.01 -41.13
C SER A 150 -30.91 26.13 -42.03
N GLU A 151 -32.04 26.71 -41.60
CA GLU A 151 -32.57 28.09 -41.80
C GLU A 151 -32.50 28.82 -43.16
N SER A 152 -33.66 29.28 -43.65
CA SER A 152 -33.99 30.68 -44.06
C SER A 152 -35.22 30.74 -45.00
N ILE A 153 -36.19 31.60 -44.66
CA ILE A 153 -37.40 32.05 -45.40
C ILE A 153 -36.97 33.08 -46.52
N PRO A 154 -37.73 33.51 -47.58
CA PRO A 154 -39.17 33.38 -47.96
C PRO A 154 -39.48 33.03 -49.45
N GLY A 155 -40.78 32.86 -49.78
CA GLY A 155 -41.31 33.35 -51.07
C GLY A 155 -42.27 32.45 -51.87
N ARG A 156 -43.56 32.52 -51.52
CA ARG A 156 -44.72 32.75 -52.44
C ARG A 156 -44.76 31.97 -53.77
N ASN A 157 -45.70 31.02 -53.89
CA ASN A 157 -46.74 31.12 -54.93
C ASN A 157 -47.95 30.19 -54.71
N SER A 158 -49.11 30.84 -54.90
CA SER A 158 -50.49 30.37 -54.95
C SER A 158 -50.74 28.98 -55.55
N LYS A 159 -51.61 28.20 -54.89
CA LYS A 159 -52.80 27.65 -55.55
C LYS A 159 -54.03 27.76 -54.64
N ARG A 160 -55.11 28.12 -55.32
CA ARG A 160 -56.42 28.58 -54.88
C ARG A 160 -57.32 27.35 -54.75
N SER A 161 -57.95 27.17 -53.58
CA SER A 161 -59.11 26.27 -53.40
C SER A 161 -60.10 26.96 -52.46
N ALA A 162 -61.35 27.00 -52.89
CA ALA A 162 -62.45 27.78 -52.33
C ALA A 162 -62.84 27.38 -50.89
N PRO A 163 -63.46 28.29 -50.11
CA PRO A 163 -63.97 27.98 -48.78
C PRO A 163 -65.34 27.30 -48.91
N SER A 164 -65.50 26.13 -48.30
CA SER A 164 -66.81 25.52 -48.08
C SER A 164 -67.12 25.51 -46.60
N SER A 165 -68.24 26.14 -46.25
CA SER A 165 -69.03 25.99 -45.01
C SER A 165 -68.26 26.10 -43.69
N ALA A 166 -68.04 27.34 -43.24
CA ALA A 166 -67.84 27.61 -41.82
C ALA A 166 -69.20 27.51 -41.11
N THR A 167 -69.43 26.41 -40.41
CA THR A 167 -70.46 26.31 -39.39
C THR A 167 -70.10 27.32 -38.29
N GLN A 168 -70.73 28.49 -38.32
CA GLN A 168 -70.59 29.51 -37.27
C GLN A 168 -71.20 28.96 -35.98
N SER A 169 -70.35 28.35 -35.16
CA SER A 169 -70.59 28.17 -33.75
C SER A 169 -70.50 29.56 -33.10
N SER A 170 -71.63 30.06 -32.60
CA SER A 170 -71.72 31.29 -31.82
C SER A 170 -71.13 31.06 -30.42
N GLN A 171 -69.81 30.87 -30.35
CA GLN A 171 -69.10 30.89 -29.08
C GLN A 171 -68.93 32.35 -28.65
N SER A 172 -69.32 32.64 -27.42
CA SER A 172 -69.09 33.93 -26.79
C SER A 172 -67.58 34.23 -26.80
N LEU A 173 -67.19 35.48 -26.99
CA LEU A 173 -65.79 35.93 -26.92
C LEU A 173 -65.11 35.47 -25.60
N GLU A 174 -65.92 35.34 -24.55
CA GLU A 174 -65.55 34.84 -23.23
C GLU A 174 -65.18 33.34 -23.22
N GLU A 175 -65.85 32.51 -24.04
CA GLU A 175 -65.55 31.08 -24.19
C GLU A 175 -64.26 30.85 -24.98
N LEU A 176 -64.01 31.65 -26.03
CA LEU A 176 -62.76 31.60 -26.79
C LEU A 176 -61.56 32.02 -25.92
N LEU A 177 -61.70 33.07 -25.10
CA LEU A 177 -60.67 33.49 -24.15
C LEU A 177 -60.42 32.41 -23.07
N LYS A 178 -61.46 31.80 -22.51
CA LYS A 178 -61.31 30.69 -21.55
C LYS A 178 -60.62 29.47 -22.17
N ALA A 179 -60.99 29.09 -23.39
CA ALA A 179 -60.38 27.97 -24.10
C ALA A 179 -58.89 28.23 -24.42
N GLN A 180 -58.55 29.46 -24.80
CA GLN A 180 -57.16 29.85 -25.08
C GLN A 180 -56.31 29.93 -23.80
N VAL A 181 -56.86 30.45 -22.70
CA VAL A 181 -56.20 30.44 -21.39
C VAL A 181 -55.97 29.01 -20.91
N GLN A 182 -56.99 28.13 -20.96
CA GLN A 182 -56.88 26.71 -20.60
C GLN A 182 -55.85 25.97 -21.46
N LYS A 183 -55.83 26.23 -22.78
CA LYS A 183 -54.85 25.61 -23.67
C LYS A 183 -53.43 26.05 -23.35
N SER A 184 -53.20 27.34 -23.09
CA SER A 184 -51.87 27.83 -22.69
C SER A 184 -51.46 27.32 -21.30
N THR A 185 -52.40 27.16 -20.36
CA THR A 185 -52.10 26.57 -19.05
C THR A 185 -51.74 25.10 -19.18
N ARG A 186 -52.41 24.36 -20.08
CA ARG A 186 -52.11 22.94 -20.32
C ARG A 186 -50.74 22.75 -20.99
N GLU A 187 -50.43 23.54 -22.01
CA GLU A 187 -49.14 23.52 -22.70
C GLU A 187 -47.99 23.93 -21.76
N THR A 188 -48.21 24.91 -20.87
CA THR A 188 -47.21 25.28 -19.86
C THR A 188 -47.05 24.22 -18.78
N THR A 189 -48.12 23.56 -18.32
CA THR A 189 -48.00 22.44 -17.37
C THR A 189 -47.26 21.25 -17.97
N GLU A 190 -47.52 20.90 -19.24
CA GLU A 190 -46.83 19.81 -19.93
C GLU A 190 -45.33 20.12 -20.12
N ALA A 191 -45.00 21.37 -20.47
CA ALA A 191 -43.60 21.82 -20.59
C ALA A 191 -42.86 21.78 -19.25
N VAL A 192 -43.52 22.20 -18.15
CA VAL A 192 -42.96 22.13 -16.80
C VAL A 192 -42.79 20.68 -16.36
N GLU A 193 -43.76 19.81 -16.58
CA GLU A 193 -43.66 18.39 -16.25
C GLU A 193 -42.53 17.69 -17.04
N ALA A 194 -42.38 17.98 -18.33
CA ALA A 194 -41.31 17.44 -19.15
C ALA A 194 -39.93 17.89 -18.62
N HIS A 195 -39.78 19.17 -18.28
CA HIS A 195 -38.54 19.71 -17.72
C HIS A 195 -38.24 19.12 -16.33
N VAL A 196 -39.26 18.93 -15.47
CA VAL A 196 -39.09 18.29 -14.16
C VAL A 196 -38.68 16.83 -14.33
N ARG A 197 -39.30 16.08 -15.24
CA ARG A 197 -38.89 14.69 -15.52
C ARG A 197 -37.46 14.60 -16.01
N GLU A 198 -37.07 15.43 -16.97
CA GLU A 198 -35.69 15.44 -17.48
C GLU A 198 -34.67 15.81 -16.39
N ALA A 199 -34.99 16.78 -15.54
CA ALA A 199 -34.14 17.17 -14.42
C ALA A 199 -34.01 16.06 -13.35
N VAL A 200 -35.10 15.35 -13.07
CA VAL A 200 -35.09 14.20 -12.15
C VAL A 200 -34.30 13.04 -12.75
N GLU A 201 -34.51 12.70 -14.02
CA GLU A 201 -33.84 11.60 -14.70
C GLU A 201 -32.32 11.83 -14.79
N LYS A 202 -31.88 13.06 -15.10
CA LYS A 202 -30.45 13.43 -15.06
C LYS A 202 -29.85 13.24 -13.67
N ARG A 203 -30.57 13.63 -12.61
CA ARG A 203 -30.09 13.45 -11.22
C ARG A 203 -30.05 12.00 -10.79
N VAL A 204 -31.06 11.20 -11.16
CA VAL A 204 -31.10 9.77 -10.86
C VAL A 204 -29.99 9.04 -11.60
N SER A 205 -29.82 9.29 -12.90
CA SER A 205 -28.76 8.69 -13.71
C SER A 205 -27.36 9.00 -13.17
N ALA A 206 -27.10 10.25 -12.78
CA ALA A 206 -25.83 10.64 -12.17
C ALA A 206 -25.58 9.89 -10.85
N ARG A 207 -26.59 9.80 -9.98
CA ARG A 207 -26.49 9.11 -8.69
C ARG A 207 -26.33 7.60 -8.85
N GLU A 208 -27.00 6.98 -9.81
CA GLU A 208 -26.82 5.56 -10.14
C GLU A 208 -25.42 5.26 -10.66
N LYS A 209 -24.86 6.17 -11.46
CA LYS A 209 -23.48 6.04 -11.95
C LYS A 209 -22.49 6.12 -10.78
N GLU A 210 -22.64 7.10 -9.89
CA GLU A 210 -21.81 7.22 -8.69
C GLU A 210 -21.89 5.98 -7.79
N LEU A 211 -23.10 5.40 -7.63
CA LEU A 211 -23.29 4.15 -6.89
C LEU A 211 -22.55 2.97 -7.55
N ARG A 212 -22.65 2.83 -8.87
CA ARG A 212 -21.94 1.78 -9.61
C ARG A 212 -20.43 1.94 -9.51
N ASP A 213 -19.92 3.15 -9.69
CA ASP A 213 -18.50 3.46 -9.58
C ASP A 213 -17.99 3.18 -8.14
N GLY A 214 -18.80 3.51 -7.13
CA GLY A 214 -18.52 3.20 -5.72
C GLY A 214 -18.47 1.70 -5.42
N ILE A 215 -19.35 0.90 -6.02
CA ILE A 215 -19.32 -0.57 -5.89
C ILE A 215 -18.04 -1.14 -6.51
N VAL A 216 -17.68 -0.72 -7.72
CA VAL A 216 -16.45 -1.17 -8.39
C VAL A 216 -15.22 -0.80 -7.56
N ALA A 217 -15.16 0.42 -7.03
CA ALA A 217 -14.06 0.86 -6.17
C ALA A 217 -13.96 0.03 -4.87
N MET A 218 -15.09 -0.33 -4.26
CA MET A 218 -15.11 -1.23 -3.09
C MET A 218 -14.63 -2.64 -3.44
N ASP A 219 -15.05 -3.19 -4.57
CA ASP A 219 -14.64 -4.54 -4.99
C ASP A 219 -13.14 -4.59 -5.32
N GLU A 220 -12.60 -3.53 -5.95
CA GLU A 220 -11.16 -3.39 -6.12
C GLU A 220 -10.42 -3.29 -4.78
N ALA A 221 -10.95 -2.55 -3.82
CA ALA A 221 -10.35 -2.43 -2.49
C ALA A 221 -10.33 -3.78 -1.77
N LYS A 222 -11.42 -4.54 -1.84
CA LYS A 222 -11.51 -5.92 -1.30
C LYS A 222 -10.50 -6.84 -1.98
N ALA A 223 -10.37 -6.78 -3.30
CA ALA A 223 -9.41 -7.59 -4.05
C ALA A 223 -7.95 -7.25 -3.68
N ARG A 224 -7.65 -5.98 -3.42
CA ARG A 224 -6.32 -5.56 -2.93
C ARG A 224 -6.06 -6.08 -1.52
N LEU A 225 -7.07 -6.05 -0.64
CA LEU A 225 -6.97 -6.55 0.73
C LEU A 225 -6.70 -8.06 0.73
N THR A 226 -7.48 -8.85 0.00
CA THR A 226 -7.30 -10.31 -0.08
C THR A 226 -5.94 -10.68 -0.65
N LYS A 227 -5.46 -9.95 -1.65
CA LYS A 227 -4.10 -10.14 -2.19
C LYS A 227 -3.01 -9.83 -1.16
N ALA A 228 -3.17 -8.76 -0.39
CA ALA A 228 -2.22 -8.40 0.66
C ALA A 228 -2.19 -9.44 1.79
N GLU A 229 -3.36 -9.96 2.19
CA GLU A 229 -3.49 -11.05 3.17
C GLU A 229 -2.82 -12.33 2.68
N ALA A 230 -2.99 -12.69 1.40
CA ALA A 230 -2.33 -13.86 0.80
C ALA A 230 -0.80 -13.73 0.83
N LEU A 231 -0.26 -12.57 0.44
CA LEU A 231 1.18 -12.31 0.51
C LEU A 231 1.70 -12.36 1.95
N LEU A 232 0.94 -11.83 2.91
CA LEU A 232 1.31 -11.87 4.31
C LEU A 232 1.32 -13.31 4.87
N ALA A 233 0.39 -14.15 4.42
CA ALA A 233 0.37 -15.57 4.75
C ALA A 233 1.59 -16.31 4.16
N GLU A 234 1.95 -16.02 2.91
CA GLU A 234 3.13 -16.60 2.25
C GLU A 234 4.43 -16.22 2.97
N VAL A 235 4.62 -14.94 3.28
CA VAL A 235 5.79 -14.46 4.03
C VAL A 235 5.88 -15.09 5.41
N LYS A 236 4.75 -15.25 6.12
CA LYS A 236 4.72 -15.96 7.42
C LYS A 236 5.13 -17.41 7.28
N ALA A 237 4.65 -18.11 6.25
CA ALA A 237 5.00 -19.50 5.99
C ALA A 237 6.49 -19.65 5.66
N GLU A 238 7.06 -18.74 4.86
CA GLU A 238 8.49 -18.74 4.55
C GLU A 238 9.35 -18.46 5.79
N HIS A 239 8.93 -17.50 6.63
CA HIS A 239 9.61 -17.21 7.89
C HIS A 239 9.60 -18.41 8.83
N GLN A 240 8.46 -19.09 8.99
CA GLN A 240 8.38 -20.31 9.80
C GLN A 240 9.30 -21.42 9.28
N LYS A 241 9.41 -21.59 7.96
CA LYS A 241 10.35 -22.56 7.36
C LYS A 241 11.81 -22.21 7.69
N LYS A 242 12.19 -20.93 7.63
CA LYS A 242 13.55 -20.47 7.97
C LYS A 242 13.87 -20.74 9.44
N VAL A 243 12.97 -20.36 10.34
CA VAL A 243 13.12 -20.61 11.79
C VAL A 243 13.26 -22.11 12.09
N ALA A 244 12.45 -22.96 11.45
CA ALA A 244 12.56 -24.40 11.62
C ALA A 244 13.90 -24.96 11.11
N ALA A 245 14.40 -24.46 9.97
CA ALA A 245 15.69 -24.86 9.41
C ALA A 245 16.87 -24.43 10.31
N GLU A 246 16.82 -23.21 10.86
CA GLU A 246 17.83 -22.72 11.80
C GLU A 246 17.84 -23.53 13.11
N ALA A 247 16.66 -23.90 13.63
CA ALA A 247 16.55 -24.74 14.82
C ALA A 247 17.15 -26.14 14.61
N GLU A 248 16.92 -26.76 13.45
CA GLU A 248 17.52 -28.05 13.11
C GLU A 248 19.04 -27.96 12.92
N ASP A 249 19.55 -26.86 12.35
CA ASP A 249 20.99 -26.65 12.24
C ASP A 249 21.66 -26.46 13.61
N LEU A 250 21.04 -25.69 14.51
CA LEU A 250 21.50 -25.55 15.89
C LEU A 250 21.55 -26.90 16.61
N LYS A 251 20.51 -27.72 16.48
CA LYS A 251 20.46 -29.06 17.06
C LYS A 251 21.57 -29.97 16.52
N LYS A 252 21.89 -29.89 15.23
CA LYS A 252 23.03 -30.61 14.63
C LYS A 252 24.37 -30.14 15.20
N ARG A 253 24.54 -28.84 15.40
CA ARG A 253 25.76 -28.29 16.02
C ARG A 253 25.90 -28.74 17.48
N GLU A 254 24.83 -28.69 18.26
CA GLU A 254 24.83 -29.14 19.66
C GLU A 254 25.18 -30.62 19.80
N THR A 255 24.60 -31.47 18.94
CA THR A 255 24.94 -32.90 18.91
C THR A 255 26.39 -33.16 18.51
N ALA A 256 26.92 -32.40 17.54
CA ALA A 256 28.33 -32.49 17.17
C ALA A 256 29.27 -32.05 18.30
N VAL A 257 28.91 -31.01 19.07
CA VAL A 257 29.67 -30.57 20.25
C VAL A 257 29.66 -31.67 21.32
N HIS A 258 28.49 -32.22 21.67
CA HIS A 258 28.38 -33.32 22.64
C HIS A 258 29.21 -34.55 22.22
N GLN A 259 29.24 -34.89 20.92
CA GLN A 259 30.07 -35.97 20.41
C GLN A 259 31.57 -35.69 20.63
N ARG A 260 32.02 -34.46 20.34
CA ARG A 260 33.42 -34.06 20.58
C ARG A 260 33.80 -34.09 22.05
N GLU A 261 32.92 -33.63 22.93
CA GLU A 261 33.11 -33.68 24.38
C GLU A 261 33.22 -35.12 24.88
N ASN A 262 32.33 -36.01 24.42
CA ASN A 262 32.41 -37.43 24.75
C ASN A 262 33.71 -38.09 24.28
N ILE A 263 34.18 -37.72 23.09
CA ILE A 263 35.49 -38.17 22.59
C ILE A 263 36.60 -37.67 23.51
N LEU A 264 36.64 -36.38 23.85
CA LEU A 264 37.65 -35.81 24.75
C LEU A 264 37.66 -36.50 26.12
N LEU A 265 36.49 -36.71 26.73
CA LEU A 265 36.36 -37.44 28.00
C LEU A 265 36.87 -38.88 27.91
N SER A 266 36.64 -39.56 26.78
CA SER A 266 37.18 -40.89 26.51
C SER A 266 38.71 -40.87 26.41
N TRP A 267 39.27 -39.87 25.72
CA TRP A 267 40.73 -39.68 25.60
C TRP A 267 41.37 -39.39 26.95
N GLU A 268 40.79 -38.49 27.75
CA GLU A 268 41.28 -38.19 29.10
C GLU A 268 41.24 -39.42 30.01
N SER A 269 40.16 -40.20 29.94
CA SER A 269 40.04 -41.43 30.73
C SER A 269 41.09 -42.46 30.33
N ARG A 270 41.34 -42.65 29.03
CA ARG A 270 42.43 -43.49 28.52
C ARG A 270 43.80 -42.99 28.97
N ARG A 271 44.05 -41.69 28.88
CA ARG A 271 45.31 -41.07 29.33
C ARG A 271 45.53 -41.29 30.83
N ARG A 272 44.52 -41.05 31.66
CA ARG A 272 44.58 -41.29 33.11
C ARG A 272 44.91 -42.75 33.43
N LYS A 273 44.24 -43.70 32.76
CA LYS A 273 44.52 -45.13 32.91
C LYS A 273 45.97 -45.45 32.55
N TYR A 274 46.44 -44.98 31.39
CA TYR A 274 47.82 -45.20 30.97
C TYR A 274 48.85 -44.68 31.98
N VAL A 275 48.67 -43.45 32.49
CA VAL A 275 49.56 -42.87 33.51
C VAL A 275 49.55 -43.71 34.78
N ASN A 276 48.37 -44.16 35.24
CA ASN A 276 48.25 -44.99 36.43
C ASN A 276 48.93 -46.37 36.25
N ASP A 277 48.79 -46.98 35.06
CA ASP A 277 49.45 -48.24 34.72
C ASP A 277 50.98 -48.11 34.68
N GLN A 278 51.50 -46.96 34.24
CA GLN A 278 52.94 -46.67 34.26
C GLN A 278 53.46 -46.45 35.68
N LEU A 279 52.75 -45.67 36.50
CA LEU A 279 53.10 -45.45 37.90
C LEU A 279 53.10 -46.77 38.69
N THR A 280 52.11 -47.61 38.47
CA THR A 280 52.01 -48.93 39.12
C THR A 280 53.20 -49.82 38.76
N ARG A 281 53.60 -49.85 37.48
CA ARG A 281 54.79 -50.59 37.03
C ARG A 281 56.08 -50.06 37.67
N ALA A 282 56.29 -48.74 37.66
CA ALA A 282 57.46 -48.12 38.26
C ALA A 282 57.55 -48.41 39.78
N LEU A 283 56.43 -48.33 40.50
CA LEU A 283 56.38 -48.69 41.92
C LEU A 283 56.69 -50.18 42.16
N GLY A 284 56.24 -51.07 41.26
CA GLY A 284 56.56 -52.49 41.30
C GLY A 284 58.06 -52.78 41.08
N GLU A 285 58.71 -52.05 40.18
CA GLU A 285 60.16 -52.12 39.97
C GLU A 285 60.95 -51.59 41.18
N LEU A 286 60.56 -50.44 41.73
CA LEU A 286 61.19 -49.90 42.94
C LEU A 286 61.09 -50.85 44.14
N LYS A 287 59.94 -51.52 44.33
CA LYS A 287 59.78 -52.55 45.37
C LYS A 287 60.71 -53.74 45.14
N ARG A 288 60.93 -54.16 43.89
CA ARG A 288 61.86 -55.24 43.55
C ARG A 288 63.31 -54.87 43.80
N ILE A 289 63.71 -53.61 43.59
CA ILE A 289 65.07 -53.13 43.86
C ILE A 289 65.34 -53.02 45.38
N LYS A 290 64.30 -52.74 46.18
CA LYS A 290 64.42 -52.54 47.62
C LYS A 290 64.57 -53.85 48.42
N ASN A 291 64.08 -54.97 47.88
CA ASN A 291 64.14 -56.30 48.50
C ASN A 291 65.34 -57.09 47.97
#